data_AF-N2BQC9-F1
#
_entry.id   AF-N2BQC9-F1
#
_cell.length_a   1.000
_cell.length_b   1.000
_cell.length_c   1.000
_cell.angle_alpha   90.00
_cell.angle_beta   90.00
_cell.angle_gamma   90.00
#
_symmetry.space_group_name_H-M   'P 1'
#
loop_
_entity.id
_entity.type
_entity.pdbx_description
1 polymer ?
#
loop_
_entity_poly.entity_id
_entity_poly.type
_entity_poly.pdbx_seq_one_letter_code
_entity_poly.pdbx_strand_id
1 'polypeptide(L)'
;MYKAILLSIGTPTTLGIYYEDMSQNKENLEEAVYTAKVDNESTLENKAPKLIFILRIDGKTSDVLPLLFLSHNLDKKTAYKSLESLLTPEVLSKCSLAECLIDSSFLKENKEIKHILESLDIKDSIDSIYSNQTNSANRSNYIDKGANLENLDTKHNIYFNEKIDSKTNIDFIKLDCSLTKALYLLSYFMPLNAIYYSRGVGSLSAIKLTHVFLHTLALSSDIKIYATNSFYFSQTNEIKAFANMSFYLKPDSKHVVITDSNVKDYIHIAPSNINDSLDLSTLFLPHRLIHDDFLESCTPLYVTPAV
;
A
#
# COMPACT_ATOMS: atom_id res chain seq x y z
N MET A 1 -12.41 -11.51 -0.58
CA MET A 1 -11.71 -11.46 0.73
C MET A 1 -10.79 -10.24 0.74
N TYR A 2 -10.58 -9.62 1.91
CA TYR A 2 -9.75 -8.42 2.03
C TYR A 2 -8.32 -8.76 2.46
N LYS A 3 -7.35 -8.13 1.80
CA LYS A 3 -5.92 -8.16 2.12
C LYS A 3 -5.44 -6.71 2.24
N ALA A 4 -4.31 -6.47 2.88
CA ALA A 4 -3.77 -5.13 3.00
C ALA A 4 -2.28 -5.05 2.64
N ILE A 5 -1.83 -3.93 2.09
CA ILE A 5 -0.41 -3.51 2.12
C ILE A 5 -0.26 -2.37 3.13
N LEU A 6 0.72 -2.48 4.03
CA LEU A 6 1.09 -1.46 5.00
C LEU A 6 2.51 -0.93 4.72
N LEU A 7 2.61 0.37 4.46
CA LEU A 7 3.87 1.10 4.33
C LEU A 7 4.00 2.07 5.50
N SER A 8 4.75 1.67 6.53
CA SER A 8 4.95 2.48 7.76
C SER A 8 6.43 2.70 8.07
N ILE A 9 7.26 2.80 7.04
CA ILE A 9 8.71 3.06 7.15
C ILE A 9 9.05 4.56 7.23
N GLY A 10 8.03 5.42 7.14
CA GLY A 10 8.10 6.88 7.13
C GLY A 10 6.72 7.52 7.29
N THR A 11 6.63 8.81 6.96
CA THR A 11 5.38 9.59 6.99
C THR A 11 5.04 10.11 5.59
N PRO A 12 3.78 9.98 5.14
CA PRO A 12 2.64 9.37 5.84
C PRO A 12 2.76 7.86 5.96
N THR A 13 2.14 7.29 7.00
CA THR A 13 1.88 5.83 7.00
C THR A 13 0.75 5.56 6.01
N THR A 14 0.99 4.66 5.07
CA THR A 14 0.06 4.33 3.98
C THR A 14 -0.47 2.91 4.16
N LEU A 15 -1.79 2.76 4.12
CA LEU A 15 -2.49 1.49 4.10
C LEU A 15 -3.28 1.38 2.79
N GLY A 16 -2.98 0.36 1.99
CA GLY A 16 -3.78 -0.02 0.82
C GLY A 16 -4.60 -1.28 1.13
N ILE A 17 -5.90 -1.26 0.84
CA ILE A 17 -6.78 -2.42 0.96
C ILE A 17 -7.04 -3.01 -0.42
N TYR A 18 -6.85 -4.32 -0.50
CA TYR A 18 -7.01 -5.10 -1.71
C TYR A 18 -8.18 -6.06 -1.57
N TYR A 19 -8.95 -6.21 -2.63
CA TYR A 19 -10.09 -7.11 -2.67
C TYR A 19 -9.92 -8.15 -3.78
N GLU A 20 -10.22 -9.39 -3.41
CA GLU A 20 -10.30 -10.53 -4.32
C GLU A 20 -11.74 -11.03 -4.35
N ASP A 21 -12.38 -10.94 -5.52
CA ASP A 21 -13.73 -11.46 -5.71
C ASP A 21 -13.69 -12.98 -5.90
N MET A 22 -14.35 -13.70 -5.00
CA MET A 22 -14.38 -15.17 -5.00
C MET A 22 -15.53 -15.74 -5.83
N SER A 23 -16.43 -14.90 -6.35
CA SER A 23 -17.61 -15.35 -7.10
C SER A 23 -17.25 -16.00 -8.45
N GLN A 24 -16.15 -15.59 -9.09
CA GLN A 24 -15.67 -16.19 -10.35
C GLN A 24 -14.97 -17.55 -10.19
N ASN A 25 -14.72 -18.01 -8.96
CA ASN A 25 -14.10 -19.32 -8.72
C ASN A 25 -15.08 -20.49 -8.84
N LYS A 26 -16.41 -20.28 -8.75
CA LYS A 26 -17.39 -21.38 -8.82
C LYS A 26 -17.68 -21.85 -10.25
N GLU A 27 -17.75 -20.94 -11.22
CA GLU A 27 -18.05 -21.32 -12.62
C GLU A 27 -16.87 -22.04 -13.30
N ASN A 28 -15.64 -21.71 -12.95
CA ASN A 28 -14.44 -22.33 -13.55
C ASN A 28 -14.09 -23.72 -12.97
N LEU A 29 -14.64 -24.09 -11.81
CA LEU A 29 -14.37 -25.39 -11.18
C LEU A 29 -15.16 -26.54 -11.83
N GLU A 30 -16.27 -26.25 -12.52
CA GLU A 30 -17.02 -27.25 -13.29
C GLU A 30 -16.43 -27.47 -14.71
N GLU A 31 -15.83 -26.45 -15.33
CA GLU A 31 -15.16 -26.60 -16.64
C GLU A 31 -13.74 -27.18 -16.55
N ALA A 32 -12.99 -26.95 -15.46
CA ALA A 32 -11.61 -27.42 -15.31
C ALA A 32 -11.47 -28.95 -15.13
N VAL A 33 -12.56 -29.69 -14.96
CA VAL A 33 -12.53 -31.16 -14.89
C VAL A 33 -12.38 -31.80 -16.28
N TYR A 34 -12.56 -31.06 -17.38
CA TYR A 34 -12.63 -31.66 -18.73
C TYR A 34 -11.50 -31.33 -19.73
N THR A 35 -10.56 -30.44 -19.43
CA THR A 35 -9.52 -30.07 -20.42
C THR A 35 -8.14 -29.89 -19.80
N ALA A 36 -7.49 -31.00 -19.47
CA ALA A 36 -6.05 -31.03 -19.28
C ALA A 36 -5.33 -31.04 -20.64
N LYS A 37 -4.91 -29.86 -21.11
CA LYS A 37 -3.69 -29.55 -21.88
C LYS A 37 -3.90 -28.28 -22.71
N VAL A 38 -2.86 -27.44 -22.71
CA VAL A 38 -2.50 -26.34 -23.63
C VAL A 38 -2.46 -24.97 -22.92
N ASP A 39 -1.21 -24.48 -22.79
CA ASP A 39 -0.73 -23.09 -22.67
C ASP A 39 -1.24 -22.21 -21.51
N ASN A 40 -0.61 -22.38 -20.33
CA ASN A 40 -0.84 -21.57 -19.12
C ASN A 40 0.06 -20.30 -19.08
N GLU A 41 -0.13 -19.35 -19.99
CA GLU A 41 0.37 -17.97 -19.80
C GLU A 41 -0.75 -16.92 -19.80
N SER A 42 -1.96 -17.24 -20.31
CA SER A 42 -3.07 -16.26 -20.41
C SER A 42 -4.11 -16.32 -19.28
N THR A 43 -3.93 -17.15 -18.25
CA THR A 43 -4.91 -17.32 -17.16
C THR A 43 -4.52 -16.65 -15.83
N LEU A 44 -3.37 -15.98 -15.76
CA LEU A 44 -2.92 -15.28 -14.55
C LEU A 44 -3.53 -13.86 -14.42
N GLU A 45 -4.06 -13.31 -15.52
CA GLU A 45 -4.46 -11.90 -15.66
C GLU A 45 -5.64 -11.48 -14.76
N ASN A 46 -6.46 -12.41 -14.25
CA ASN A 46 -7.70 -12.08 -13.53
C ASN A 46 -7.78 -12.52 -12.06
N LYS A 47 -6.68 -13.01 -11.46
CA LYS A 47 -6.72 -13.61 -10.10
C LYS A 47 -6.08 -12.79 -9.00
N ALA A 48 -5.25 -11.79 -9.32
CA ALA A 48 -4.58 -11.00 -8.29
C ALA A 48 -5.57 -10.00 -7.62
N PRO A 49 -5.59 -9.91 -6.28
CA PRO A 49 -6.39 -8.92 -5.56
C PRO A 49 -6.14 -7.49 -6.06
N LYS A 50 -7.20 -6.71 -6.26
CA LYS A 50 -7.14 -5.34 -6.78
C LYS A 50 -7.15 -4.33 -5.63
N LEU A 51 -6.34 -3.27 -5.71
CA LEU A 51 -6.39 -2.14 -4.79
C LEU A 51 -7.75 -1.42 -4.92
N ILE A 52 -8.49 -1.30 -3.82
CA ILE A 52 -9.83 -0.70 -3.79
C ILE A 52 -9.95 0.49 -2.85
N PHE A 53 -9.05 0.63 -1.89
CA PHE A 53 -9.11 1.70 -0.89
C PHE A 53 -7.70 2.05 -0.40
N ILE A 54 -7.43 3.34 -0.25
CA ILE A 54 -6.14 3.86 0.22
C ILE A 54 -6.41 4.81 1.38
N LEU A 55 -5.67 4.61 2.47
CA LEU A 55 -5.70 5.49 3.63
C LEU A 55 -4.28 5.94 3.97
N ARG A 56 -4.06 7.24 4.01
CA ARG A 56 -2.79 7.86 4.40
C ARG A 56 -2.99 8.72 5.63
N ILE A 57 -2.21 8.46 6.66
CA ILE A 57 -2.27 9.18 7.93
C ILE A 57 -0.89 9.74 8.23
N ASP A 58 -0.83 11.05 8.41
CA ASP A 58 0.35 11.74 8.94
C ASP A 58 0.39 11.58 10.45
N GLY A 59 1.59 11.37 10.98
CA GLY A 59 1.82 11.13 12.40
C GLY A 59 2.98 10.18 12.61
N LYS A 60 3.43 10.02 13.85
CA LYS A 60 4.45 9.01 14.15
C LYS A 60 3.84 7.62 14.00
N THR A 61 4.62 6.67 13.50
CA THR A 61 4.22 5.25 13.40
C THR A 61 3.62 4.71 14.70
N SER A 62 4.12 5.16 15.86
CA SER A 62 3.60 4.76 17.18
C SER A 62 2.19 5.23 17.49
N ASP A 63 1.79 6.36 16.92
CA ASP A 63 0.46 6.92 17.12
C ASP A 63 -0.50 6.37 16.06
N VAL A 64 -0.02 6.12 14.83
CA VAL A 64 -0.86 5.70 13.70
C VAL A 64 -1.20 4.20 13.72
N LEU A 65 -0.24 3.31 14.00
CA LEU A 65 -0.48 1.86 13.92
C LEU A 65 -1.63 1.37 14.80
N PRO A 66 -1.74 1.81 16.08
CA PRO A 66 -2.87 1.43 16.91
C PRO A 66 -4.22 1.86 16.32
N LEU A 67 -4.29 3.01 15.64
CA LEU A 67 -5.52 3.52 15.05
C LEU A 67 -5.97 2.71 13.84
N LEU A 68 -5.05 2.33 12.95
CA LEU A 68 -5.35 1.56 11.74
C LEU A 68 -5.99 0.20 12.04
N PHE A 69 -5.58 -0.42 13.13
CA PHE A 69 -6.04 -1.77 13.49
C PHE A 69 -6.97 -1.77 14.70
N LEU A 70 -7.34 -0.59 15.22
CA LEU A 70 -8.32 -0.47 16.29
C LEU A 70 -9.64 -1.11 15.90
N SER A 71 -10.06 -0.91 14.64
CA SER A 71 -11.30 -1.43 14.09
C SER A 71 -11.28 -2.91 13.75
N HIS A 72 -10.12 -3.55 13.74
CA HIS A 72 -9.99 -4.96 13.38
C HIS A 72 -10.79 -5.88 14.32
N ASN A 73 -10.88 -5.50 15.60
CA ASN A 73 -11.57 -6.27 16.64
C ASN A 73 -12.88 -5.64 17.12
N LEU A 74 -13.32 -4.54 16.50
CA LEU A 74 -14.55 -3.85 16.90
C LEU A 74 -15.78 -4.45 16.21
N ASP A 75 -16.88 -4.60 16.95
CA ASP A 75 -18.18 -4.90 16.35
C ASP A 75 -18.63 -3.72 15.49
N LYS A 76 -18.97 -3.97 14.22
CA LYS A 76 -19.38 -2.96 13.25
C LYS A 76 -20.53 -2.08 13.77
N LYS A 77 -21.43 -2.63 14.57
CA LYS A 77 -22.58 -1.88 15.14
C LYS A 77 -22.19 -0.83 16.18
N THR A 78 -21.10 -1.06 16.91
CA THR A 78 -20.61 -0.16 17.96
C THR A 78 -19.35 0.59 17.56
N ALA A 79 -18.68 0.16 16.48
CA ALA A 79 -17.39 0.65 16.03
C ALA A 79 -17.34 2.17 15.93
N TYR A 80 -18.36 2.84 15.36
CA TYR A 80 -18.35 4.30 15.24
C TYR A 80 -18.32 4.98 16.62
N LYS A 81 -19.21 4.59 17.54
CA LYS A 81 -19.27 5.16 18.90
C LYS A 81 -17.99 4.87 19.68
N SER A 82 -17.46 3.66 19.55
CA SER A 82 -16.19 3.28 20.17
C SER A 82 -15.04 4.13 19.62
N LEU A 83 -14.96 4.31 18.30
CA LEU A 83 -13.97 5.17 17.66
C LEU A 83 -14.09 6.62 18.13
N GLU A 84 -15.29 7.16 18.17
CA GLU A 84 -15.55 8.54 18.62
C GLU A 84 -15.11 8.75 20.08
N SER A 85 -15.29 7.74 20.94
CA SER A 85 -14.85 7.79 22.33
C SER A 85 -13.32 7.66 22.51
N LEU A 86 -12.66 6.92 21.61
CA LEU A 86 -11.22 6.63 21.69
C LEU A 86 -10.37 7.71 21.00
N LEU A 87 -10.92 8.36 19.97
CA LEU A 87 -10.28 9.43 19.22
C LEU A 87 -10.47 10.77 19.94
N THR A 88 -9.90 10.89 21.13
CA THR A 88 -9.92 12.13 21.90
C THR A 88 -9.17 13.24 21.16
N PRO A 89 -9.42 14.53 21.49
CA PRO A 89 -8.67 15.64 20.91
C PRO A 89 -7.15 15.51 21.05
N GLU A 90 -6.67 14.86 22.13
CA GLU A 90 -5.24 14.59 22.32
C GLU A 90 -4.71 13.60 21.28
N VAL A 91 -5.43 12.51 21.01
CA VAL A 91 -5.04 11.52 19.98
C VAL A 91 -5.08 12.17 18.59
N LEU A 92 -6.14 12.91 18.29
CA LEU A 92 -6.30 13.62 17.02
C LEU A 92 -5.29 14.76 16.82
N SER A 93 -4.65 15.25 17.88
CA SER A 93 -3.56 16.22 17.75
C SER A 93 -2.23 15.59 17.30
N LYS A 94 -2.08 14.27 17.42
CA LYS A 94 -0.85 13.54 17.07
C LYS A 94 -0.88 12.96 15.65
N CYS A 95 -2.07 12.82 15.07
CA CYS A 95 -2.28 12.25 13.74
C CYS A 95 -3.29 13.07 12.93
N SER A 96 -3.05 13.22 11.64
CA SER A 96 -3.99 13.85 10.71
C SER A 96 -4.24 12.97 9.48
N LEU A 97 -5.45 13.00 8.96
CA LEU A 97 -5.77 12.35 7.70
C LEU A 97 -5.10 13.11 6.56
N ALA A 98 -4.14 12.47 5.89
CA ALA A 98 -3.50 13.02 4.71
C ALA A 98 -4.37 12.76 3.47
N GLU A 99 -4.86 11.52 3.34
CA GLU A 99 -5.62 11.09 2.17
C GLU A 99 -6.52 9.90 2.47
N CYS A 100 -7.70 9.89 1.85
CA CYS A 100 -8.67 8.79 1.89
C CYS A 100 -9.24 8.62 0.47
N LEU A 101 -8.91 7.51 -0.19
CA LEU A 101 -9.30 7.26 -1.58
C LEU A 101 -10.05 5.93 -1.68
N ILE A 102 -11.04 5.88 -2.56
CA ILE A 102 -11.77 4.65 -2.90
C ILE A 102 -11.89 4.49 -4.41
N ASP A 103 -11.74 3.26 -4.91
CA ASP A 103 -11.91 2.94 -6.33
C ASP A 103 -13.38 3.10 -6.74
N SER A 104 -13.63 3.90 -7.79
CA SER A 104 -14.99 4.26 -8.20
C SER A 104 -15.78 3.09 -8.77
N SER A 105 -15.10 2.11 -9.38
CA SER A 105 -15.76 0.88 -9.87
C SER A 105 -16.24 0.02 -8.70
N PHE A 106 -15.39 -0.18 -7.70
CA PHE A 106 -15.74 -0.88 -6.48
C PHE A 106 -16.90 -0.19 -5.73
N LEU A 107 -16.88 1.13 -5.63
CA LEU A 107 -17.96 1.88 -4.98
C LEU A 107 -19.31 1.75 -5.71
N LYS A 108 -19.31 1.71 -7.05
CA LYS A 108 -20.54 1.52 -7.85
C LYS A 108 -21.14 0.13 -7.64
N GLU A 109 -20.31 -0.89 -7.49
CA GLU A 109 -20.74 -2.28 -7.31
C GLU A 109 -21.15 -2.57 -5.85
N ASN A 110 -20.50 -1.93 -4.88
CA ASN A 110 -20.69 -2.21 -3.46
C ASN A 110 -21.74 -1.29 -2.79
N LYS A 111 -23.00 -1.73 -2.83
CA LYS A 111 -24.15 -1.00 -2.25
C LYS A 111 -24.04 -0.73 -0.75
N GLU A 112 -23.40 -1.64 0.00
CA GLU A 112 -23.23 -1.49 1.45
C GLU A 112 -22.33 -0.29 1.75
N ILE A 113 -21.15 -0.25 1.13
CA ILE A 113 -20.20 0.87 1.30
C ILE A 113 -20.81 2.18 0.85
N LYS A 114 -21.54 2.20 -0.27
CA LYS A 114 -22.23 3.41 -0.73
C LYS A 114 -23.23 3.94 0.30
N HIS A 115 -24.07 3.07 0.85
CA HIS A 115 -25.03 3.45 1.90
C HIS A 115 -24.31 4.00 3.15
N ILE A 116 -23.15 3.45 3.49
CA ILE A 116 -22.35 3.93 4.63
C ILE A 116 -21.82 5.34 4.37
N LEU A 117 -21.26 5.60 3.19
CA LEU A 117 -20.79 6.95 2.81
C LEU A 117 -21.93 7.98 2.91
N GLU A 118 -23.11 7.64 2.39
CA GLU A 118 -24.32 8.47 2.49
C GLU A 118 -24.73 8.69 3.96
N SER A 119 -24.72 7.64 4.79
CA SER A 119 -25.08 7.73 6.21
C SER A 119 -24.10 8.57 7.05
N LEU A 120 -22.85 8.64 6.61
CA LEU A 120 -21.78 9.38 7.28
C LEU A 120 -21.64 10.81 6.77
N ASP A 121 -22.46 11.24 5.80
CA ASP A 121 -22.32 12.52 5.09
C ASP A 121 -20.87 12.72 4.62
N ILE A 122 -20.30 11.69 3.99
CA ILE A 122 -19.00 11.75 3.34
C ILE A 122 -19.25 12.17 1.90
N LYS A 123 -18.66 13.30 1.50
CA LYS A 123 -18.78 13.81 0.13
C LYS A 123 -17.64 13.27 -0.71
N ASP A 124 -17.99 12.71 -1.84
CA ASP A 124 -17.05 12.40 -2.90
C ASP A 124 -16.70 13.72 -3.59
N SER A 125 -15.43 14.12 -3.59
CA SER A 125 -14.97 15.31 -4.32
C SER A 125 -14.90 14.98 -5.82
N ILE A 126 -16.07 14.80 -6.46
CA ILE A 126 -16.21 14.43 -7.88
C ILE A 126 -15.89 15.61 -8.81
N ASP A 127 -15.71 16.83 -8.29
CA ASP A 127 -15.49 18.04 -9.10
C ASP A 127 -14.11 18.13 -9.80
N SER A 128 -13.33 17.05 -9.86
CA SER A 128 -12.16 16.98 -10.76
C SER A 128 -12.08 15.64 -11.50
N ILE A 129 -13.11 15.34 -12.30
CA ILE A 129 -13.00 14.35 -13.38
C ILE A 129 -11.86 14.80 -14.31
N TYR A 130 -10.73 14.12 -14.24
CA TYR A 130 -9.73 14.12 -15.31
C TYR A 130 -9.65 12.71 -15.87
N SER A 131 -10.13 12.56 -17.10
CA SER A 131 -9.72 11.48 -17.97
C SER A 131 -8.19 11.48 -18.07
N ASN A 132 -7.59 10.30 -18.08
CA ASN A 132 -6.19 10.08 -18.39
C ASN A 132 -5.79 10.88 -19.65
N GLN A 133 -5.15 12.04 -19.48
CA GLN A 133 -4.36 12.67 -20.52
C GLN A 133 -2.95 12.08 -20.42
N THR A 134 -2.63 11.21 -21.36
CA THR A 134 -1.24 10.88 -21.72
C THR A 134 -0.56 12.15 -22.19
N ASN A 135 -0.04 12.95 -21.27
CA ASN A 135 0.75 14.14 -21.60
C ASN A 135 2.19 13.72 -21.93
N SER A 136 2.40 13.44 -23.21
CA SER A 136 3.70 13.58 -23.85
C SER A 136 4.05 15.08 -23.88
N ALA A 137 5.05 15.54 -23.12
CA ALA A 137 5.88 16.71 -23.45
C ALA A 137 7.05 16.95 -22.47
N ASN A 138 8.26 16.64 -22.95
CA ASN A 138 9.54 17.36 -22.83
C ASN A 138 10.18 17.74 -21.47
N ARG A 139 11.48 17.32 -21.38
CA ARG A 139 12.63 17.75 -20.53
C ARG A 139 12.93 16.85 -19.32
N SER A 140 14.16 16.44 -18.99
CA SER A 140 15.50 16.68 -19.56
C SER A 140 16.35 15.40 -19.40
N ASN A 141 17.16 15.07 -20.41
CA ASN A 141 18.04 13.91 -20.46
C ASN A 141 19.03 13.89 -19.28
N TYR A 142 18.78 13.05 -18.28
CA TYR A 142 19.75 12.26 -17.52
C TYR A 142 18.94 11.43 -16.53
N ILE A 143 18.72 10.14 -16.83
CA ILE A 143 18.60 9.02 -15.89
C ILE A 143 18.59 7.75 -16.74
N ASP A 144 19.44 6.81 -16.33
CA ASP A 144 19.63 5.51 -16.93
C ASP A 144 18.31 4.71 -16.97
N LYS A 145 18.07 4.05 -18.09
CA LYS A 145 16.78 3.42 -18.43
C LYS A 145 16.46 2.32 -17.42
N GLY A 146 15.39 2.51 -16.64
CA GLY A 146 15.11 1.60 -15.55
C GLY A 146 13.72 1.60 -14.92
N ALA A 147 12.74 2.32 -15.47
CA ALA A 147 11.30 2.14 -15.23
C ALA A 147 10.57 2.87 -16.36
N ASN A 148 9.68 2.19 -17.10
CA ASN A 148 8.80 2.84 -18.06
C ASN A 148 7.87 3.78 -17.28
N LEU A 149 8.07 5.10 -17.42
CA LEU A 149 7.29 6.17 -16.78
C LEU A 149 5.81 6.20 -17.23
N GLU A 150 5.41 5.33 -18.15
CA GLU A 150 4.07 5.27 -18.76
C GLU A 150 3.03 4.51 -17.91
N ASN A 151 3.43 3.89 -16.79
CA ASN A 151 2.59 3.00 -15.98
C ASN A 151 2.44 3.49 -14.54
N LEU A 152 2.08 4.77 -14.40
CA LEU A 152 2.08 5.44 -13.12
C LEU A 152 0.92 6.40 -12.96
N ASP A 153 0.22 6.28 -11.84
CA ASP A 153 -0.59 7.35 -11.30
C ASP A 153 0.24 8.12 -10.26
N THR A 154 0.87 9.21 -10.72
CA THR A 154 1.64 10.12 -9.85
C THR A 154 0.76 10.95 -8.92
N LYS A 155 -0.55 11.06 -9.20
CA LYS A 155 -1.47 11.82 -8.36
C LYS A 155 -1.74 11.08 -7.06
N HIS A 156 -1.92 9.76 -7.13
CA HIS A 156 -2.24 8.93 -5.98
C HIS A 156 -1.10 7.99 -5.55
N ASN A 157 0.06 8.08 -6.20
CA ASN A 157 1.22 7.20 -6.02
C ASN A 157 0.85 5.71 -6.12
N ILE A 158 0.34 5.33 -7.29
CA ILE A 158 0.01 3.94 -7.61
C ILE A 158 0.80 3.56 -8.86
N TYR A 159 1.53 2.45 -8.80
CA TYR A 159 2.22 1.94 -9.98
C TYR A 159 1.48 0.74 -10.56
N PHE A 160 1.62 0.57 -11.87
CA PHE A 160 1.00 -0.49 -12.63
C PHE A 160 2.07 -1.46 -13.17
N ASN A 161 1.76 -2.75 -13.14
CA ASN A 161 2.55 -3.79 -13.74
C ASN A 161 2.05 -4.04 -15.18
N GLU A 162 2.82 -3.61 -16.18
CA GLU A 162 2.49 -3.75 -17.62
C GLU A 162 2.06 -5.17 -18.03
N LYS A 163 2.55 -6.21 -17.33
CA LYS A 163 2.29 -7.61 -17.67
C LYS A 163 0.96 -8.14 -17.12
N ILE A 164 0.38 -7.47 -16.12
CA ILE A 164 -0.76 -7.98 -15.34
C ILE A 164 -1.91 -6.98 -15.38
N ASP A 165 -1.58 -5.69 -15.34
CA ASP A 165 -2.55 -4.63 -15.46
C ASP A 165 -2.88 -4.44 -16.94
N SER A 166 -3.94 -5.11 -17.39
CA SER A 166 -4.64 -4.71 -18.61
C SER A 166 -4.98 -3.21 -18.52
N LYS A 167 -5.19 -2.53 -19.67
CA LYS A 167 -5.57 -1.10 -19.73
C LYS A 167 -6.90 -0.83 -19.01
N THR A 168 -6.92 -0.91 -17.69
CA THR A 168 -8.05 -0.61 -16.84
C THR A 168 -7.97 0.86 -16.48
N ASN A 169 -9.04 1.60 -16.76
CA ASN A 169 -9.18 2.95 -16.24
C ASN A 169 -9.37 2.84 -14.74
N ILE A 170 -8.31 3.11 -13.97
CA ILE A 170 -8.44 3.32 -12.54
C ILE A 170 -8.96 4.73 -12.33
N ASP A 171 -9.96 4.83 -11.47
CA ASP A 171 -10.55 6.09 -11.09
C ASP A 171 -10.74 6.06 -9.56
N PHE A 172 -9.76 6.62 -8.85
CA PHE A 172 -9.84 6.80 -7.40
C PHE A 172 -10.52 8.12 -7.08
N ILE A 173 -11.56 8.03 -6.25
CA ILE A 173 -12.29 9.18 -5.72
C ILE A 173 -11.69 9.55 -4.38
N LYS A 174 -11.34 10.83 -4.22
CA LYS A 174 -10.96 11.38 -2.92
C LYS A 174 -12.21 11.67 -2.08
N LEU A 175 -12.23 11.09 -0.88
CA LEU A 175 -13.30 11.25 0.08
C LEU A 175 -12.98 12.42 1.02
N ASP A 176 -13.84 13.44 1.03
CA ASP A 176 -13.71 14.55 1.97
C ASP A 176 -14.36 14.16 3.31
N CYS A 177 -13.52 13.75 4.27
CA CYS A 177 -13.99 13.26 5.56
C CYS A 177 -12.96 13.48 6.68
N SER A 178 -13.41 13.38 7.93
CA SER A 178 -12.51 13.41 9.10
C SER A 178 -11.80 12.08 9.29
N LEU A 179 -10.70 12.09 10.04
CA LEU A 179 -9.96 10.86 10.39
C LEU A 179 -10.86 9.81 11.05
N THR A 180 -11.77 10.22 11.94
CA THR A 180 -12.76 9.33 12.58
C THR A 180 -13.65 8.62 11.56
N LYS A 181 -14.19 9.38 10.59
CA LYS A 181 -15.04 8.82 9.53
C LYS A 181 -14.25 7.86 8.63
N ALA A 182 -13.01 8.21 8.29
CA ALA A 182 -12.13 7.34 7.49
C ALA A 182 -11.78 6.03 8.21
N LEU A 183 -11.47 6.08 9.51
CA LEU A 183 -11.19 4.88 10.33
C LEU A 183 -12.44 4.01 10.52
N TYR A 184 -13.61 4.63 10.60
CA TYR A 184 -14.86 3.87 10.63
C TYR A 184 -15.16 3.20 9.29
N LEU A 185 -14.94 3.89 8.16
CA LEU A 185 -15.03 3.28 6.84
C LEU A 185 -14.07 2.09 6.71
N LEU A 186 -12.82 2.23 7.18
CA LEU A 186 -11.84 1.15 7.20
C LEU A 186 -12.34 -0.11 7.92
N SER A 187 -13.17 0.04 8.97
CA SER A 187 -13.74 -1.09 9.71
C SER A 187 -14.59 -2.04 8.85
N TYR A 188 -15.14 -1.56 7.74
CA TYR A 188 -15.95 -2.39 6.84
C TYR A 188 -15.11 -3.33 5.97
N PHE A 189 -13.82 -3.06 5.83
CA PHE A 189 -12.87 -3.92 5.15
C PHE A 189 -12.22 -4.97 6.08
N MET A 190 -12.69 -5.06 7.33
CA MET A 190 -12.22 -6.03 8.32
C MET A 190 -13.20 -7.22 8.46
N PRO A 191 -12.73 -8.42 8.86
CA PRO A 191 -11.33 -8.76 9.15
C PRO A 191 -10.49 -8.96 7.87
N LEU A 192 -9.17 -8.77 7.99
CA LEU A 192 -8.19 -9.02 6.94
C LEU A 192 -7.71 -10.47 6.98
N ASN A 193 -7.51 -11.06 5.80
CA ASN A 193 -6.92 -12.39 5.67
C ASN A 193 -5.39 -12.37 5.73
N ALA A 194 -4.77 -11.30 5.25
CA ALA A 194 -3.33 -11.13 5.23
C ALA A 194 -2.91 -9.66 5.19
N ILE A 195 -1.76 -9.37 5.77
CA ILE A 195 -1.10 -8.06 5.71
C ILE A 195 0.28 -8.24 5.07
N TYR A 196 0.49 -7.50 4.00
CA TYR A 196 1.74 -7.37 3.28
C TYR A 196 2.41 -6.07 3.75
N TYR A 197 3.71 -6.05 3.97
CA TYR A 197 4.35 -4.82 4.47
C TYR A 197 5.79 -4.67 3.98
N SER A 198 6.29 -3.43 4.03
CA SER A 198 7.71 -3.18 3.83
C SER A 198 8.50 -3.50 5.10
N ARG A 199 9.49 -4.40 5.01
CA ARG A 199 10.40 -4.71 6.12
C ARG A 199 11.54 -3.70 6.31
N GLY A 200 11.59 -2.64 5.49
CA GLY A 200 12.70 -1.69 5.45
C GLY A 200 13.48 -1.78 4.13
N VAL A 201 14.41 -0.87 3.84
CA VAL A 201 15.03 0.17 4.69
C VAL A 201 14.14 1.38 5.01
N GLY A 202 14.53 2.19 6.00
CA GLY A 202 13.76 3.34 6.47
C GLY A 202 14.06 3.72 7.93
N SER A 203 13.14 4.42 8.58
CA SER A 203 13.28 4.81 9.98
C SER A 203 13.39 3.58 10.89
N LEU A 204 14.50 3.46 11.63
CA LEU A 204 14.78 2.33 12.51
C LEU A 204 13.64 2.10 13.53
N SER A 205 13.14 3.17 14.13
CA SER A 205 12.04 3.10 15.10
C SER A 205 10.72 2.66 14.45
N ALA A 206 10.45 3.15 13.24
CA ALA A 206 9.23 2.83 12.51
C ALA A 206 9.20 1.35 12.07
N ILE A 207 10.34 0.85 11.55
CA ILE A 207 10.49 -0.56 11.18
C ILE A 207 10.33 -1.48 12.40
N LYS A 208 11.02 -1.16 13.51
CA LYS A 208 10.91 -1.95 14.76
C LYS A 208 9.48 -2.04 15.24
N LEU A 209 8.79 -0.90 15.29
CA LEU A 209 7.44 -0.85 15.82
C LEU A 209 6.43 -1.55 14.90
N THR A 210 6.56 -1.35 13.58
CA THR A 210 5.75 -2.06 12.58
C THR A 210 5.91 -3.57 12.73
N HIS A 211 7.15 -4.06 12.85
CA HIS A 211 7.43 -5.49 13.05
C HIS A 211 6.77 -6.02 14.32
N VAL A 212 7.02 -5.41 15.49
CA VAL A 212 6.44 -5.86 16.76
C VAL A 212 4.92 -5.84 16.72
N PHE A 213 4.33 -4.78 16.16
CA PHE A 213 2.89 -4.62 16.07
C PHE A 213 2.26 -5.68 15.17
N LEU A 214 2.74 -5.84 13.94
CA LEU A 214 2.18 -6.79 12.97
C LEU A 214 2.34 -8.25 13.42
N HIS A 215 3.49 -8.61 14.00
CA HIS A 215 3.67 -9.96 14.53
C HIS A 215 2.76 -10.23 15.74
N THR A 216 2.55 -9.22 16.60
CA THR A 216 1.58 -9.35 17.71
C THR A 216 0.17 -9.57 17.16
N LEU A 217 -0.24 -8.77 16.17
CA LEU A 217 -1.55 -8.88 15.52
C LEU A 217 -1.73 -10.24 14.81
N ALA A 218 -0.72 -10.71 14.10
CA ALA A 218 -0.72 -12.01 13.44
C ALA A 218 -0.93 -13.16 14.44
N LEU A 219 -0.26 -13.10 15.59
CA LEU A 219 -0.41 -14.08 16.66
C LEU A 219 -1.77 -14.00 17.38
N SER A 220 -2.34 -12.80 17.53
CA SER A 220 -3.60 -12.60 18.25
C SER A 220 -4.85 -12.85 17.41
N SER A 221 -4.77 -12.67 16.09
CA SER A 221 -5.94 -12.59 15.19
C SER A 221 -5.86 -13.55 14.00
N ASP A 222 -4.91 -14.49 13.99
CA ASP A 222 -4.67 -15.48 12.91
C ASP A 222 -4.55 -14.86 11.50
N ILE A 223 -3.96 -13.66 11.44
CA ILE A 223 -3.71 -12.95 10.18
C ILE A 223 -2.33 -13.36 9.65
N LYS A 224 -2.25 -13.72 8.38
CA LYS A 224 -0.97 -14.01 7.73
C LYS A 224 -0.21 -12.72 7.43
N ILE A 225 1.11 -12.73 7.60
CA ILE A 225 1.95 -11.59 7.26
C ILE A 225 3.01 -11.98 6.22
N TYR A 226 3.28 -11.07 5.29
CA TYR A 226 4.23 -11.24 4.19
C TYR A 226 5.01 -9.95 4.00
N ALA A 227 6.26 -10.04 3.55
CA ALA A 227 7.16 -8.90 3.54
C ALA A 227 7.98 -8.82 2.26
N THR A 228 8.31 -7.59 1.89
CA THR A 228 9.27 -7.27 0.84
C THR A 228 10.08 -6.04 1.25
N ASN A 229 11.20 -5.78 0.59
CA ASN A 229 12.03 -4.63 0.90
C ASN A 229 11.40 -3.32 0.37
N SER A 230 11.75 -2.19 0.98
CA SER A 230 11.15 -0.89 0.67
C SER A 230 11.37 -0.42 -0.76
N PHE A 231 12.43 -0.87 -1.44
CA PHE A 231 12.70 -0.45 -2.82
C PHE A 231 11.66 -1.00 -3.79
N TYR A 232 10.94 -2.08 -3.43
CA TYR A 232 9.78 -2.56 -4.19
C TYR A 232 8.70 -1.49 -4.38
N PHE A 233 8.56 -0.58 -3.42
CA PHE A 233 7.58 0.51 -3.47
C PHE A 233 8.18 1.83 -3.96
N SER A 234 9.48 1.87 -4.27
CA SER A 234 10.15 3.08 -4.78
C SER A 234 10.32 3.00 -6.29
N GLN A 235 10.16 4.12 -6.98
CA GLN A 235 10.50 4.22 -8.40
C GLN A 235 11.96 4.50 -8.67
N THR A 236 12.70 4.82 -7.61
CA THR A 236 14.12 5.09 -7.72
C THR A 236 14.89 4.11 -6.88
N ASN A 237 16.16 3.97 -7.23
CA ASN A 237 17.10 3.22 -6.43
C ASN A 237 17.50 3.98 -5.16
N GLU A 238 16.82 5.07 -4.78
CA GLU A 238 17.11 5.89 -3.62
C GLU A 238 15.92 5.91 -2.65
N ILE A 239 16.20 5.76 -1.35
CA ILE A 239 15.23 5.97 -0.27
C ILE A 239 15.88 6.90 0.75
N LYS A 240 15.23 8.03 1.03
CA LYS A 240 15.76 9.04 1.96
C LYS A 240 15.96 8.46 3.36
N ALA A 241 17.12 8.75 3.94
CA ALA A 241 17.48 8.37 5.29
C ALA A 241 17.57 9.62 6.21
N PHE A 242 18.21 9.48 7.36
CA PHE A 242 18.38 10.59 8.29
C PHE A 242 19.34 11.65 7.73
N ALA A 243 19.01 12.93 7.94
CA ALA A 243 19.76 14.09 7.44
C ALA A 243 19.92 14.07 5.90
N ASN A 244 21.12 14.33 5.40
CA ASN A 244 21.42 14.37 3.95
C ASN A 244 21.89 13.01 3.43
N MET A 245 21.49 11.91 4.05
CA MET A 245 21.85 10.56 3.63
C MET A 245 20.65 9.87 2.99
N SER A 246 20.93 8.92 2.11
CA SER A 246 19.95 8.02 1.53
C SER A 246 20.49 6.61 1.45
N PHE A 247 19.57 5.65 1.45
CA PHE A 247 19.85 4.27 1.08
C PHE A 247 19.78 4.14 -0.43
N TYR A 248 20.74 3.45 -1.01
CA TYR A 248 20.80 3.19 -2.44
C TYR A 248 20.85 1.70 -2.76
N LEU A 249 19.99 1.28 -3.67
CA LEU A 249 20.04 -0.05 -4.27
C LEU A 249 21.12 -0.07 -5.34
N LYS A 250 22.05 -1.02 -5.26
CA LYS A 250 23.12 -1.14 -6.26
C LYS A 250 22.52 -1.53 -7.64
N PRO A 251 23.05 -1.01 -8.76
CA PRO A 251 22.39 -1.05 -10.08
C PRO A 251 21.96 -2.43 -10.60
N ASP A 252 22.63 -3.52 -10.18
CA ASP A 252 22.36 -4.89 -10.65
C ASP A 252 21.34 -5.68 -9.81
N SER A 253 20.57 -5.01 -8.93
CA SER A 253 19.84 -5.69 -7.84
C SER A 253 18.31 -5.71 -7.99
N LYS A 254 17.77 -5.41 -9.18
CA LYS A 254 16.36 -4.99 -9.33
C LYS A 254 15.30 -5.98 -8.86
N HIS A 255 15.62 -7.27 -8.69
CA HIS A 255 14.72 -8.29 -8.14
C HIS A 255 15.50 -9.33 -7.32
N VAL A 256 16.20 -8.87 -6.29
CA VAL A 256 16.98 -9.75 -5.42
C VAL A 256 16.27 -9.89 -4.07
N VAL A 257 16.18 -11.13 -3.59
CA VAL A 257 15.78 -11.42 -2.22
C VAL A 257 16.85 -10.86 -1.28
N ILE A 258 16.55 -9.76 -0.61
CA ILE A 258 17.47 -9.12 0.33
C ILE A 258 17.29 -9.74 1.71
N THR A 259 18.38 -10.25 2.26
CA THR A 259 18.46 -10.88 3.57
C THR A 259 19.46 -10.15 4.44
N ASP A 260 19.37 -10.35 5.76
CA ASP A 260 20.32 -9.75 6.70
C ASP A 260 21.78 -10.16 6.40
N SER A 261 22.00 -11.33 5.80
CA SER A 261 23.32 -11.84 5.40
C SER A 261 23.91 -11.20 4.14
N ASN A 262 23.09 -10.75 3.20
CA ASN A 262 23.56 -10.21 1.90
C ASN A 262 23.28 -8.71 1.74
N VAL A 263 22.67 -8.05 2.74
CA VAL A 263 22.23 -6.66 2.63
C VAL A 263 23.33 -5.68 2.24
N LYS A 264 24.57 -5.91 2.69
CA LYS A 264 25.74 -5.06 2.36
C LYS A 264 26.18 -5.20 0.88
N ASP A 265 25.83 -6.31 0.25
CA ASP A 265 26.14 -6.57 -1.15
C ASP A 265 25.22 -5.78 -2.06
N TYR A 266 24.02 -5.44 -1.61
CA TYR A 266 22.97 -4.81 -2.43
C TYR A 266 22.59 -3.39 -2.02
N ILE A 267 22.72 -3.04 -0.74
CA ILE A 267 22.33 -1.73 -0.22
C ILE A 267 23.54 -1.03 0.36
N HIS A 268 23.69 0.26 0.03
CA HIS A 268 24.68 1.14 0.64
C HIS A 268 24.04 2.46 1.07
N ILE A 269 24.68 3.14 2.03
CA ILE A 269 24.27 4.47 2.49
C ILE A 269 25.27 5.47 1.89
N ALA A 270 24.76 6.51 1.24
CA ALA A 270 25.57 7.59 0.70
C ALA A 270 24.84 8.93 0.87
N PRO A 271 25.54 10.08 0.75
CA PRO A 271 24.88 11.37 0.68
C PRO A 271 23.79 11.37 -0.41
N SER A 272 22.67 12.02 -0.13
CA SER A 272 21.61 12.16 -1.12
C SER A 272 22.12 13.03 -2.26
N ASN A 273 21.93 12.54 -3.48
CA ASN A 273 22.28 13.27 -4.71
C ASN A 273 21.13 14.18 -5.18
N ILE A 274 20.07 14.29 -4.37
CA ILE A 274 18.81 14.92 -4.74
C ILE A 274 18.80 16.36 -4.23
N ASN A 275 18.51 17.31 -5.11
CA ASN A 275 18.05 18.64 -4.71
C ASN A 275 16.61 18.50 -4.22
N ASP A 276 16.25 19.08 -3.07
CA ASP A 276 14.95 19.00 -2.35
C ASP A 276 13.65 19.21 -3.20
N SER A 277 13.75 19.50 -4.50
CA SER A 277 12.64 19.71 -5.43
C SER A 277 12.01 18.44 -6.04
N LEU A 278 12.63 17.26 -5.90
CA LEU A 278 12.05 15.99 -6.38
C LEU A 278 11.63 15.13 -5.19
N ASP A 279 10.33 14.91 -5.01
CA ASP A 279 9.78 14.16 -3.87
C ASP A 279 10.00 12.65 -4.02
N LEU A 280 11.24 12.22 -3.83
CA LEU A 280 11.69 10.84 -3.86
C LEU A 280 11.38 10.06 -2.57
N SER A 281 10.67 10.68 -1.63
CA SER A 281 10.11 9.98 -0.46
C SER A 281 8.84 9.20 -0.82
N THR A 282 8.33 9.40 -2.03
CA THR A 282 7.06 8.86 -2.49
C THR A 282 7.15 7.35 -2.70
N LEU A 283 6.49 6.60 -1.81
CA LEU A 283 6.27 5.18 -1.98
C LEU A 283 4.96 4.94 -2.73
N PHE A 284 5.00 4.00 -3.66
CA PHE A 284 3.90 3.67 -4.54
C PHE A 284 3.28 2.34 -4.14
N LEU A 285 1.96 2.28 -4.06
CA LEU A 285 1.24 1.02 -3.91
C LEU A 285 1.11 0.34 -5.28
N PRO A 286 1.24 -1.00 -5.37
CA PRO A 286 0.92 -1.70 -6.60
C PRO A 286 -0.59 -1.65 -6.86
N HIS A 287 -1.02 -1.57 -8.11
CA HIS A 287 -2.44 -1.73 -8.41
C HIS A 287 -2.97 -3.14 -8.05
N ARG A 288 -2.15 -4.16 -8.31
CA ARG A 288 -2.46 -5.57 -8.05
C ARG A 288 -1.50 -6.17 -7.04
N LEU A 289 -2.05 -6.93 -6.11
CA LEU A 289 -1.27 -7.61 -5.09
C LEU A 289 -0.73 -8.94 -5.62
N ILE A 290 0.53 -8.96 -6.01
CA ILE A 290 1.23 -10.16 -6.46
C ILE A 290 1.88 -10.80 -5.24
N HIS A 291 1.44 -12.00 -4.86
CA HIS A 291 1.90 -12.65 -3.63
C HIS A 291 3.40 -12.95 -3.64
N ASP A 292 3.92 -13.40 -4.78
CA ASP A 292 5.29 -13.90 -4.91
C ASP A 292 6.35 -12.81 -4.70
N ASP A 293 5.98 -11.54 -4.88
CA ASP A 293 6.84 -10.39 -4.65
C ASP A 293 7.10 -10.10 -3.16
N PHE A 294 6.39 -10.80 -2.26
CA PHE A 294 6.40 -10.59 -0.81
C PHE A 294 6.82 -11.83 -0.02
N LEU A 295 7.62 -12.69 -0.65
CA LEU A 295 8.14 -13.90 -0.04
C LEU A 295 9.50 -13.71 0.65
N GLU A 296 9.92 -12.46 0.88
CA GLU A 296 11.09 -12.21 1.72
C GLU A 296 10.79 -12.54 3.18
N SER A 297 11.85 -12.67 3.99
CA SER A 297 11.71 -12.89 5.42
C SER A 297 10.88 -11.77 6.08
N CYS A 298 10.15 -12.04 7.15
CA CYS A 298 9.45 -11.01 7.94
C CYS A 298 10.34 -10.36 9.03
N THR A 299 11.63 -10.73 9.09
CA THR A 299 12.57 -10.02 9.98
C THR A 299 12.70 -8.55 9.54
N PRO A 300 13.04 -7.61 10.43
CA PRO A 300 13.35 -6.24 10.03
C PRO A 300 14.61 -6.15 9.17
N LEU A 301 14.59 -5.39 8.05
CA LEU A 301 15.79 -5.09 7.27
C LEU A 301 16.53 -3.88 7.85
N TYR A 302 17.51 -4.13 8.71
CA TYR A 302 18.33 -3.08 9.29
C TYR A 302 19.55 -2.78 8.41
N VAL A 303 19.66 -1.53 7.98
CA VAL A 303 20.86 -1.01 7.33
C VAL A 303 21.34 0.15 8.18
N THR A 304 22.46 -0.05 8.86
CA THR A 304 23.14 0.98 9.65
C THR A 304 24.45 1.33 8.98
N PRO A 305 24.96 2.57 9.12
CA PRO A 305 26.34 2.89 8.77
C PRO A 305 27.28 1.88 9.45
N ALA A 306 28.40 1.57 8.79
CA ALA A 306 29.48 0.87 9.48
C ALA A 306 29.95 1.75 10.64
N VAL A 307 29.94 1.20 11.86
CA VAL A 307 30.49 1.83 13.06
C VAL A 307 32.01 1.77 13.01
#